data_AF-A0A0S3SU35-F1
#
_entry.id   AF-A0A0S3SU35-F1
#
_cell.length_a   1.000
_cell.length_b   1.000
_cell.length_c   1.000
_cell.angle_alpha   90.00
_cell.angle_beta   90.00
_cell.angle_gamma   90.00
#
_symmetry.space_group_name_H-M   'P 1'
#
loop_
_entity.id
_entity.type
_entity.pdbx_description
1 polymer ?
#
loop_
_entity_poly.entity_id
_entity_poly.type
_entity_poly.pdbx_seq_one_letter_code
_entity_poly.pdbx_strand_id
1 'polypeptide(L)' 'MENNIDSIPKKSNWRTTQQLELVHVDIYGPITLTSNSNKKYILLFIDDYSRKSWVYSFKCLKNKVETEAEMSI' A
#
# COMPACT_ATOMS: atom_id res chain seq x y z
N MET A 1 -30.47 14.89 24.62
CA MET A 1 -29.04 14.97 24.23
C MET A 1 -28.96 14.38 22.84
N GLU A 2 -28.90 15.24 21.83
CA GLU A 2 -28.93 14.84 20.42
C GLU A 2 -27.48 14.67 19.96
N ASN A 3 -27.13 13.46 19.57
CA ASN A 3 -25.76 13.10 19.20
C ASN A 3 -25.46 13.68 17.80
N ASN A 4 -24.72 14.79 17.77
CA ASN A 4 -24.21 15.39 16.55
C ASN A 4 -23.07 14.51 16.00
N ILE A 5 -23.40 13.55 15.14
CA ILE A 5 -22.39 12.87 14.32
C ILE A 5 -22.17 13.76 13.10
N ASP A 6 -21.17 14.63 13.19
CA ASP A 6 -20.72 15.42 12.05
C ASP A 6 -20.40 14.47 10.88
N SER A 7 -20.96 14.78 9.70
CA SER A 7 -20.86 13.91 8.53
C SER A 7 -19.41 13.77 8.07
N ILE A 8 -18.91 12.53 7.98
CA ILE A 8 -17.58 12.27 7.42
C ILE A 8 -17.58 12.70 5.94
N PRO A 9 -16.60 13.53 5.51
CA PRO A 9 -16.51 13.96 4.13
C PRO A 9 -16.28 12.76 3.21
N LYS A 10 -17.22 12.55 2.27
CA LYS A 10 -17.21 11.38 1.36
C LYS A 10 -16.14 11.46 0.26
N LYS A 11 -15.48 12.61 0.09
CA LYS A 11 -14.50 12.87 -0.97
C LYS A 11 -13.39 13.77 -0.44
N SER A 12 -12.15 13.46 -0.82
CA SER A 12 -11.02 14.36 -0.67
C SER A 12 -11.20 15.58 -1.58
N ASN A 13 -10.74 16.75 -1.12
CA ASN A 13 -10.73 17.98 -1.93
C ASN A 13 -9.69 17.93 -3.07
N TRP A 14 -8.85 16.90 -3.09
CA TRP A 14 -7.79 16.69 -4.07
C TRP A 14 -7.90 15.28 -4.65
N ARG A 15 -7.57 15.15 -5.94
CA ARG A 15 -7.58 13.89 -6.69
C ARG A 15 -6.41 13.90 -7.67
N THR A 16 -5.77 12.75 -7.86
CA THR A 16 -4.76 12.58 -8.92
C THR A 16 -5.33 12.86 -10.31
N THR A 17 -4.51 13.43 -11.18
CA THR A 17 -4.82 13.80 -12.56
C THR A 17 -4.05 12.97 -13.59
N GLN A 18 -2.98 12.27 -13.17
CA GLN A 18 -2.13 11.46 -14.03
C GLN A 18 -1.94 10.04 -13.50
N GLN A 19 -1.71 9.08 -14.40
CA GLN A 19 -1.42 7.70 -14.01
C GLN A 19 -0.14 7.63 -13.18
N LEU A 20 -0.18 6.85 -12.10
CA LEU A 20 0.94 6.63 -11.19
C LEU A 20 1.40 7.90 -10.42
N GLU A 21 0.60 8.97 -10.42
CA GLU A 21 0.86 10.18 -9.63
C GLU A 21 0.85 9.89 -8.12
N LEU A 22 -0.07 9.02 -7.67
CA LEU A 22 -0.12 8.52 -6.30
C LEU A 22 -0.46 7.03 -6.32
N VAL A 23 0.43 6.23 -5.73
CA VAL A 23 0.23 4.79 -5.55
C VAL A 23 0.20 4.47 -4.05
N HIS A 24 -0.92 3.95 -3.59
CA HIS A 24 -1.04 3.42 -2.24
C HIS A 24 -0.45 2.01 -2.19
N VAL A 25 0.44 1.77 -1.24
CA VAL A 25 1.09 0.47 -1.04
C VAL A 25 0.75 -0.04 0.34
N ASP A 26 0.27 -1.27 0.41
CA ASP A 26 -0.07 -1.94 1.66
C ASP A 26 0.52 -3.35 1.72
N ILE A 27 0.86 -3.80 2.93
CA ILE A 27 1.43 -5.13 3.19
C ILE A 27 0.53 -5.87 4.16
N TYR A 28 0.15 -7.08 3.76
CA TYR A 28 -0.62 -8.00 4.56
C TYR A 28 0.19 -9.26 4.89
N GLY A 29 0.34 -9.62 6.17
CA GLY A 29 0.97 -10.86 6.61
C GLY A 29 1.45 -10.84 8.07
N PRO A 30 1.99 -11.95 8.63
CA PRO A 30 2.15 -13.27 8.02
C PRO A 30 0.85 -14.09 8.01
N ILE A 31 0.49 -14.61 6.83
CA ILE A 31 -0.72 -15.42 6.64
C ILE A 31 -0.44 -16.87 7.07
N THR A 32 -1.29 -17.40 7.95
CA THR A 32 -1.19 -18.76 8.51
C THR A 32 -1.47 -19.87 7.51
N LEU A 33 -2.23 -19.59 6.45
CA LEU A 33 -2.43 -20.54 5.37
C LEU A 33 -1.13 -20.75 4.58
N THR A 34 -0.49 -21.87 4.87
CA THR A 34 0.55 -22.45 4.03
C THR A 34 -0.07 -22.85 2.69
N SER A 35 -0.11 -21.92 1.75
CA SER A 35 -0.17 -22.30 0.34
C SER A 35 1.02 -23.22 0.05
N ASN A 36 0.87 -24.15 -0.91
CA ASN A 36 1.97 -25.05 -1.32
C ASN A 36 3.27 -24.31 -1.69
N SER A 37 3.18 -23.00 -1.97
CA SER A 37 4.30 -22.12 -2.32
C SER A 37 5.00 -21.46 -1.12
N ASN A 38 4.53 -21.66 0.12
CA ASN A 38 5.07 -21.03 1.33
C ASN A 38 5.14 -19.49 1.29
N LYS A 39 4.30 -18.84 0.47
CA LYS A 39 4.19 -17.38 0.44
C LYS A 39 3.36 -16.93 1.63
N LYS A 40 3.93 -16.06 2.47
CA LYS A 40 3.37 -15.65 3.76
C LYS A 40 2.89 -14.20 3.78
N TYR A 41 3.28 -13.42 2.78
CA TYR A 41 3.00 -12.00 2.70
C TYR A 41 2.40 -11.66 1.35
N ILE A 42 1.54 -10.65 1.35
CA ILE A 42 0.93 -10.05 0.17
C ILE A 42 1.27 -8.56 0.18
N LEU A 43 1.75 -8.04 -0.94
CA LEU A 43 1.97 -6.64 -1.20
C LEU A 43 0.92 -6.18 -2.22
N LEU A 44 0.17 -5.14 -1.87
CA LEU A 44 -0.87 -4.55 -2.68
C LEU A 44 -0.43 -3.16 -3.13
N PHE A 45 -0.51 -2.89 -4.42
CA PHE A 45 -0.34 -1.56 -5.00
C PHE A 45 -1.68 -1.11 -5.58
N ILE A 46 -2.09 0.12 -5.29
CA ILE A 46 -3.32 0.73 -5.83
C ILE A 46 -2.97 2.10 -6.40
N ASP A 47 -3.15 2.28 -7.71
CA ASP A 47 -3.03 3.59 -8.35
C ASP A 47 -4.30 4.44 -8.10
N ASP A 48 -4.15 5.63 -7.49
CA ASP A 48 -5.30 6.49 -7.15
C ASP A 48 -6.00 7.04 -8.40
N TYR A 49 -5.27 7.23 -9.50
CA TYR A 49 -5.83 7.76 -10.74
C TYR A 49 -6.69 6.72 -11.47
N SER A 50 -6.07 5.61 -11.87
CA SER A 50 -6.73 4.59 -12.68
C SER A 50 -7.54 3.58 -11.88
N ARG A 51 -7.40 3.56 -10.56
CA ARG A 51 -7.98 2.55 -9.65
C ARG A 51 -7.55 1.12 -9.98
N LYS A 52 -6.44 0.96 -10.71
CA LYS A 52 -5.83 -0.35 -10.97
C LYS A 52 -5.09 -0.84 -9.74
N SER A 53 -5.18 -2.15 -9.50
CA SER A 53 -4.53 -2.80 -8.37
C SER A 53 -3.61 -3.92 -8.84
N TRP A 54 -2.43 -4.03 -8.20
CA TRP A 54 -1.48 -5.12 -8.43
C TRP A 54 -1.18 -5.84 -7.12
N VAL A 55 -1.15 -7.17 -7.17
CA VAL A 55 -0.98 -8.03 -6.00
C VAL A 55 0.25 -8.90 -6.19
N TYR A 56 1.17 -8.86 -5.23
CA TYR A 56 2.39 -9.66 -5.24
C TYR A 56 2.49 -10.48 -3.95
N SER A 57 2.66 -11.79 -4.10
CA SER A 57 2.81 -12.69 -2.94
C SER A 57 4.25 -13.19 -2.82
N PHE A 58 4.81 -13.12 -1.61
CA PHE A 58 6.21 -13.45 -1.33
C PHE A 58 6.40 -14.14 0.03
N LYS A 59 7.56 -14.78 0.22
CA LYS A 59 7.83 -15.69 1.35
C LYS A 59 8.33 -14.97 2.60
N CYS A 60 9.15 -13.93 2.45
CA CYS A 60 9.82 -13.27 3.56
C CYS A 60 10.04 -11.78 3.26
N LEU A 61 9.77 -10.91 4.24
CA LEU A 61 10.25 -9.53 4.27
C LEU A 61 11.72 -9.54 4.68
N LYS A 62 12.60 -9.00 3.84
CA LYS A 62 13.99 -8.72 4.23
C LYS A 62 14.09 -7.23 4.53
N ASN A 63 14.42 -6.88 5.77
CA ASN A 63 14.84 -5.52 6.07
C ASN A 63 16.27 -5.35 5.54
N LYS A 64 16.45 -4.48 4.57
CA LYS A 64 17.74 -3.85 4.31
C LYS A 64 17.65 -2.44 4.89
N VAL A 65 18.45 -2.15 5.91
CA VAL A 65 18.79 -0.78 6.24
C VAL A 65 19.88 -0.41 5.24
N GLU A 66 19.54 0.35 4.22
CA GLU A 66 20.52 0.94 3.31
C GLU A 66 21.00 2.23 3.97
N THR A 67 22.22 2.23 4.51
CA THR A 67 22.97 3.45 4.80
C THR A 67 23.21 4.18 3.49
N GLU A 68 22.91 5.47 3.47
CA GLU A 68 23.12 6.40 2.36
C GLU A 68 24.51 6.15 1.74
N ALA A 69 24.53 5.67 0.49
CA ALA A 69 25.70 5.86 -0.33
C ALA A 69 25.72 7.35 -0.65
N GLU A 70 26.69 8.07 -0.09
CA GLU A 70 26.90 9.49 -0.36
C GLU A 70 26.83 9.76 -1.86
N MET A 71 25.89 10.62 -2.24
CA MET A 71 25.79 11.15 -3.58
C MET A 71 26.96 12.13 -3.77
N SER A 72 28.11 11.59 -4.20
CA SER A 72 29.22 12.41 -4.67
C SER A 72 28.89 12.94 -6.06
N ILE A 73 28.57 14.24 -6.07
CA ILE A 73 28.65 15.28 -7.12
C ILE A 73 28.77 14.81 -8.57
#